data_AF-A0A327VHH8-F1
#
_entry.id   AF-A0A327VHH8-F1
#
_cell.length_a   1.000
_cell.length_b   1.000
_cell.length_c   1.000
_cell.angle_alpha   90.00
_cell.angle_beta   90.00
_cell.angle_gamma   90.00
#
_symmetry.space_group_name_H-M   'P 1'
#
loop_
_entity.id
_entity.type
_entity.pdbx_description
1 polymer ?
#
loop_
_entity_poly.entity_id
_entity_poly.type
_entity_poly.pdbx_seq_one_letter_code
_entity_poly.pdbx_strand_id
1 'polypeptide(L)'
;MAISAESPKWAAMSENSAMRVDSSGLESDTLRASDLRPLLAAITAARDGNFVHVLEPGDGLVGELGAVFNQLVDRSVHFSTELTRVRREIVRHGRLDERMEASPGYGAWATRVHDVNTVIGALVAPAANATRVLDAVAGGDLTQRVDLHDGTRQLRGDLRSLGRAVNKMVDQLSLFTGEVTRVAREVGTEGRLGGRAKAQGLSGSWRDVTEAVNTMASRLTAQVRDIALVTTAVARGDLTRTVTIEATGELLELKLTVNTMVDQLSAFADEVTRVAREVGTEGQLGGRAQVRGVSGVWKDLTDNVNFMAS
;
A
#
# COMPACT_ATOMS: atom_id res chain seq x y z
N MET A 1 -57.64 24.03 8.08
CA MET A 1 -57.42 24.46 9.48
C MET A 1 -56.64 25.76 9.42
N ALA A 2 -57.34 26.89 9.59
CA ALA A 2 -56.80 28.23 9.42
C ALA A 2 -55.99 28.63 10.65
N ILE A 3 -54.78 29.14 10.45
CA ILE A 3 -53.93 29.67 11.52
C ILE A 3 -54.24 31.16 11.65
N SER A 4 -54.85 31.51 12.78
CA SER A 4 -55.23 32.86 13.19
C SER A 4 -53.98 33.70 13.48
N ALA A 5 -53.90 34.90 12.91
CA ALA A 5 -52.84 35.87 13.16
C ALA A 5 -53.26 36.80 14.31
N GLU A 6 -52.63 36.67 15.48
CA GLU A 6 -52.74 37.63 16.57
C GLU A 6 -51.95 38.90 16.26
N SER A 7 -52.59 40.06 16.40
CA SER A 7 -51.99 41.38 16.23
C SER A 7 -51.31 41.87 17.53
N PRO A 8 -50.13 42.52 17.48
CA PRO A 8 -49.39 42.89 18.67
C PRO A 8 -49.93 44.14 19.41
N LYS A 9 -49.91 44.05 20.75
CA LYS A 9 -50.50 44.92 21.79
C LYS A 9 -49.98 46.37 21.91
N TRP A 10 -49.38 46.97 20.88
CA TRP A 10 -48.83 48.34 20.99
C TRP A 10 -49.81 49.46 20.61
N ALA A 11 -51.01 49.13 20.13
CA ALA A 11 -51.97 50.09 19.58
C ALA A 11 -52.83 50.87 20.60
N ALA A 12 -52.50 50.87 21.90
CA ALA A 12 -53.37 51.45 22.94
C ALA A 12 -52.65 52.37 23.96
N MET A 13 -51.65 53.13 23.54
CA MET A 13 -51.06 54.18 24.39
C MET A 13 -50.87 55.47 23.60
N SER A 14 -51.98 56.15 23.30
CA SER A 14 -51.97 57.58 22.99
C SER A 14 -52.86 58.30 24.00
N GLU A 15 -52.26 59.05 24.92
CA GLU A 15 -52.76 60.37 25.34
C GLU A 15 -51.85 61.00 26.41
N ASN A 16 -51.32 62.18 26.05
CA ASN A 16 -51.12 63.34 26.89
C ASN A 16 -50.04 63.33 28.01
N SER A 17 -48.85 63.82 27.66
CA SER A 17 -48.06 64.68 28.56
C SER A 17 -47.20 65.63 27.73
N ALA A 18 -47.67 66.87 27.62
CA ALA A 18 -46.94 67.96 26.99
C ALA A 18 -45.81 68.43 27.91
N MET A 19 -44.60 67.91 27.69
CA MET A 19 -43.37 68.46 28.25
C MET A 19 -42.81 69.48 27.25
N ARG A 20 -42.91 70.77 27.59
CA ARG A 20 -42.22 71.86 26.89
C ARG A 20 -40.71 71.65 27.06
N VAL A 21 -40.05 71.15 26.01
CA VAL A 21 -38.59 71.16 25.91
C VAL A 21 -38.20 72.39 25.10
N ASP A 22 -37.40 73.22 25.75
CA ASP A 22 -36.72 74.40 25.22
C ASP A 22 -35.96 74.05 23.93
N SER A 23 -36.36 74.68 22.82
CA SER A 23 -35.80 74.48 21.49
C SER A 23 -34.58 75.37 21.28
N SER A 24 -33.54 75.18 22.08
CA SER A 24 -32.26 75.88 21.94
C SER A 24 -31.10 74.89 22.07
N GLY A 25 -30.75 74.22 20.96
CA GLY A 25 -29.51 73.42 20.88
C GLY A 25 -29.53 72.10 20.10
N LEU A 26 -30.50 71.85 19.22
CA LEU A 26 -30.43 70.70 18.30
C LEU A 26 -30.18 71.22 16.89
N GLU A 27 -28.92 71.27 16.48
CA GLU A 27 -28.60 71.14 15.05
C GLU A 27 -29.23 69.81 14.61
N SER A 28 -30.36 69.88 13.91
CA SER A 28 -30.93 68.71 13.27
C SER A 28 -29.98 68.34 12.15
N ASP A 29 -29.19 67.30 12.38
CA ASP A 29 -28.33 66.68 11.37
C ASP A 29 -29.25 66.03 10.32
N THR A 30 -29.81 66.84 9.42
CA THR A 30 -30.72 66.39 8.38
C THR A 30 -29.93 65.60 7.35
N LEU A 31 -29.89 64.27 7.52
CA LEU A 31 -29.32 63.31 6.57
C LEU A 31 -29.92 63.53 5.17
N ARG A 32 -29.08 63.89 4.19
CA ARG A 32 -29.53 64.04 2.81
C ARG A 32 -29.37 62.71 2.08
N ALA A 33 -30.25 62.44 1.12
CA ALA A 33 -30.15 61.25 0.28
C ALA A 33 -28.83 61.18 -0.52
N SER A 34 -28.18 62.33 -0.78
CA SER A 34 -26.83 62.40 -1.38
C SER A 34 -25.78 61.69 -0.54
N ASP A 35 -25.89 61.78 0.78
CA ASP A 35 -24.86 61.36 1.74
C ASP A 35 -24.86 59.83 1.88
N LEU A 36 -26.00 59.19 1.58
CA LEU A 36 -26.16 57.73 1.57
C LEU A 36 -25.79 57.07 0.23
N ARG A 37 -25.64 57.84 -0.86
CA ARG A 37 -25.34 57.27 -2.19
C ARG A 37 -24.02 56.49 -2.24
N PRO A 38 -22.90 56.98 -1.66
CA PRO A 38 -21.64 56.23 -1.66
C PRO A 38 -21.76 54.89 -0.93
N LEU A 39 -22.42 54.88 0.24
CA LEU A 39 -22.65 53.67 1.01
C LEU A 39 -23.56 52.68 0.26
N LEU A 40 -24.64 53.16 -0.35
CA LEU A 40 -25.53 52.31 -1.17
C LEU A 40 -24.80 51.70 -2.37
N ALA A 41 -23.94 52.47 -3.04
CA ALA A 41 -23.13 51.98 -4.15
C ALA A 41 -22.15 50.89 -3.69
N ALA A 42 -21.47 51.10 -2.56
CA ALA A 42 -20.53 50.14 -1.99
C ALA A 42 -21.23 48.85 -1.51
N ILE A 43 -22.39 48.97 -0.86
CA ILE A 43 -23.23 47.82 -0.47
C ILE A 43 -23.71 47.06 -1.72
N THR A 44 -24.12 47.77 -2.77
CA THR A 44 -24.54 47.14 -4.04
C THR A 44 -23.38 46.39 -4.70
N ALA A 45 -22.19 46.99 -4.71
CA ALA A 45 -20.98 46.32 -5.21
C ALA A 45 -20.64 45.07 -4.38
N ALA A 46 -20.66 45.17 -3.05
CA ALA A 46 -20.37 44.05 -2.16
C ALA A 46 -21.39 42.91 -2.26
N ARG A 47 -22.67 43.22 -2.48
CA ARG A 47 -23.72 42.23 -2.78
C ARG A 47 -23.34 41.38 -3.99
N ASP A 48 -22.75 42.01 -5.01
CA ASP A 48 -22.37 41.37 -6.26
C ASP A 48 -20.94 40.79 -6.20
N GLY A 49 -20.33 40.72 -5.01
CA GLY A 49 -19.01 40.15 -4.76
C GLY A 49 -17.84 41.10 -5.04
N ASN A 50 -18.11 42.36 -5.38
CA ASN A 50 -17.09 43.39 -5.56
C ASN A 50 -16.88 44.15 -4.25
N PHE A 51 -15.86 43.75 -3.51
CA PHE A 51 -15.54 44.27 -2.18
C PHE A 51 -14.75 45.57 -2.26
N VAL A 52 -15.46 46.70 -2.40
CA VAL A 52 -14.89 48.06 -2.41
C VAL A 52 -15.19 48.81 -1.11
N HIS A 53 -14.23 49.60 -0.65
CA HIS A 53 -14.40 50.48 0.51
C HIS A 53 -15.23 51.71 0.14
N VAL A 54 -15.97 52.23 1.12
CA VAL A 54 -16.49 53.60 1.10
C VAL A 54 -15.32 54.54 1.39
N LEU A 55 -14.91 55.32 0.38
CA LEU A 55 -13.71 56.18 0.45
C LEU A 55 -13.92 57.49 1.21
N GLU A 56 -15.14 58.03 1.16
CA GLU A 56 -15.54 59.24 1.88
C GLU A 56 -16.79 58.92 2.73
N PRO A 57 -16.61 58.19 3.85
CA PRO A 57 -17.69 57.99 4.78
C PRO A 57 -17.90 59.36 5.43
N GLY A 58 -18.94 60.10 5.01
CA GLY A 58 -19.20 61.46 5.50
C GLY A 58 -19.27 61.56 7.02
N ASP A 59 -19.51 62.74 7.59
CA ASP A 59 -19.50 62.88 9.05
C ASP A 59 -20.72 62.25 9.74
N GLY A 60 -20.62 62.06 11.06
CA GLY A 60 -21.70 61.53 11.90
C GLY A 60 -22.01 60.05 11.63
N LEU A 61 -23.30 59.70 11.68
CA LEU A 61 -23.77 58.31 11.58
C LEU A 61 -23.42 57.64 10.24
N VAL A 62 -23.37 58.40 9.14
CA VAL A 62 -22.98 57.87 7.82
C VAL A 62 -21.51 57.46 7.82
N GLY A 63 -20.68 58.23 8.53
CA GLY A 63 -19.28 57.94 8.78
C GLY A 63 -19.08 56.62 9.51
N GLU A 64 -19.79 56.47 10.62
CA GLU A 64 -19.78 55.25 11.44
C GLU A 64 -20.27 54.03 10.67
N LEU A 65 -21.37 54.16 9.92
CA LEU A 65 -21.89 53.09 9.06
C LEU A 65 -20.89 52.71 7.96
N GLY A 66 -20.25 53.70 7.34
CA GLY A 66 -19.20 53.48 6.34
C GLY A 66 -17.99 52.75 6.92
N ALA A 67 -17.54 53.12 8.11
CA ALA A 67 -16.42 52.46 8.80
C ALA A 67 -16.75 51.00 9.16
N VAL A 68 -17.93 50.75 9.72
CA VAL A 68 -18.38 49.38 10.04
C VAL A 68 -18.54 48.55 8.76
N PHE A 69 -19.08 49.14 7.69
CA PHE A 69 -19.17 48.49 6.40
C PHE A 69 -17.78 48.13 5.84
N ASN A 70 -16.82 49.05 5.88
CA ASN A 70 -15.45 48.80 5.43
C ASN A 70 -14.81 47.64 6.21
N GLN A 71 -15.03 47.55 7.53
CA GLN A 71 -14.58 46.39 8.32
C GLN A 71 -15.23 45.07 7.88
N LEU A 72 -16.50 45.08 7.43
CA LEU A 72 -17.16 43.89 6.86
C LEU A 72 -16.56 43.51 5.51
N VAL A 73 -16.24 44.51 4.69
CA VAL A 73 -15.55 44.33 3.40
C VAL A 73 -14.17 43.70 3.64
N ASP A 74 -13.37 44.24 4.56
CA ASP A 74 -12.04 43.71 4.91
C ASP A 74 -12.09 42.25 5.34
N ARG A 75 -13.05 41.88 6.18
CA ARG A 75 -13.25 40.48 6.62
C ARG A 75 -13.61 39.56 5.46
N SER A 76 -14.42 40.04 4.51
CA SER A 76 -14.83 39.27 3.34
C SER A 76 -13.67 39.07 2.35
N VAL A 77 -12.86 40.11 2.16
CA VAL A 77 -11.62 40.07 1.35
C VAL A 77 -10.58 39.14 1.98
N HIS A 78 -10.38 39.23 3.30
CA HIS A 78 -9.46 38.36 4.03
C HIS A 78 -9.81 36.88 3.85
N PHE A 79 -11.08 36.52 4.08
CA PHE A 79 -11.54 35.14 3.90
C PHE A 79 -11.30 34.61 2.47
N SER A 80 -11.62 35.43 1.46
CA SER A 80 -11.45 35.07 0.05
C SER A 80 -9.98 34.91 -0.35
N THR A 81 -9.12 35.77 0.19
CA THR A 81 -7.67 35.71 0.01
C THR A 81 -7.09 34.45 0.64
N GLU A 82 -7.46 34.15 1.89
CA GLU A 82 -7.01 32.95 2.60
C GLU A 82 -7.50 31.66 1.94
N LEU A 83 -8.75 31.62 1.49
CA LEU A 83 -9.26 30.46 0.76
C LEU A 83 -8.48 30.23 -0.54
N THR A 84 -8.16 31.31 -1.25
CA THR A 84 -7.35 31.26 -2.48
C THR A 84 -5.93 30.79 -2.20
N ARG A 85 -5.31 31.24 -1.10
CA ARG A 85 -3.97 30.82 -0.65
C ARG A 85 -3.95 29.34 -0.31
N VAL A 86 -4.82 28.88 0.58
CA VAL A 86 -4.87 27.46 0.99
C VAL A 86 -5.17 26.56 -0.20
N ARG A 87 -6.12 26.94 -1.06
CA ARG A 87 -6.38 26.21 -2.31
C ARG A 87 -5.12 26.09 -3.17
N ARG A 88 -4.34 27.18 -3.33
CA ARG A 88 -3.12 27.17 -4.13
C ARG A 88 -2.08 26.21 -3.54
N GLU A 89 -1.84 26.25 -2.23
CA GLU A 89 -0.88 25.36 -1.58
C GLU A 89 -1.30 23.89 -1.70
N ILE A 90 -2.58 23.58 -1.48
CA ILE A 90 -3.09 22.21 -1.64
C ILE A 90 -2.98 21.73 -3.09
N VAL A 91 -3.46 22.52 -4.06
CA VAL A 91 -3.53 22.07 -5.46
C VAL A 91 -2.17 22.05 -6.14
N ARG A 92 -1.32 23.05 -5.87
CA ARG A 92 -0.02 23.19 -6.55
C ARG A 92 1.09 22.43 -5.86
N HIS A 93 1.07 22.39 -4.53
CA HIS A 93 2.17 21.86 -3.73
C HIS A 93 1.79 20.59 -2.95
N GLY A 94 0.52 20.18 -2.96
CA GLY A 94 0.05 18.99 -2.25
C GLY A 94 0.08 19.12 -0.72
N ARG A 95 0.25 20.34 -0.19
CA ARG A 95 0.36 20.61 1.24
C ARG A 95 -1.02 20.61 1.90
N LEU A 96 -1.45 19.45 2.37
CA LEU A 96 -2.76 19.27 3.00
C LEU A 96 -2.82 19.83 4.43
N ASP A 97 -1.67 20.05 5.07
CA ASP A 97 -1.52 20.60 6.42
C ASP A 97 -1.75 22.12 6.51
N GLU A 98 -1.88 22.80 5.37
CA GLU A 98 -2.21 24.23 5.31
C GLU A 98 -3.59 24.55 5.89
N ARG A 99 -3.69 25.67 6.62
CA ARG A 99 -4.90 26.12 7.31
C ARG A 99 -5.19 27.57 6.98
N MET A 100 -6.47 27.92 6.98
CA MET A 100 -6.92 29.31 6.86
C MET A 100 -6.71 30.04 8.19
N GLU A 101 -6.22 31.27 8.11
CA GLU A 101 -6.11 32.17 9.26
C GLU A 101 -7.38 33.02 9.42
N ALA A 102 -7.90 33.11 10.65
CA ALA A 102 -9.08 33.90 10.94
C ALA A 102 -8.75 35.40 11.02
N SER A 103 -9.56 36.24 10.37
CA SER A 103 -9.52 37.69 10.57
C SER A 103 -9.97 38.05 12.00
N PRO A 104 -9.45 39.14 12.62
CA PRO A 104 -9.93 39.62 13.92
C PRO A 104 -11.46 39.80 13.96
N GLY A 105 -12.12 39.01 14.81
CA GLY A 105 -13.56 39.04 14.98
C GLY A 105 -14.11 37.79 15.66
N TYR A 106 -15.37 37.88 16.11
CA TYR A 106 -16.09 36.79 16.77
C TYR A 106 -17.34 36.41 15.96
N GLY A 107 -17.96 35.27 16.30
CA GLY A 107 -19.20 34.81 15.69
C GLY A 107 -19.00 34.10 14.35
N ALA A 108 -19.98 34.24 13.45
CA ALA A 108 -20.09 33.42 12.23
C ALA A 108 -18.87 33.49 11.29
N TRP A 109 -18.10 34.59 11.32
CA TRP A 109 -16.86 34.72 10.56
C TRP A 109 -15.78 33.73 11.03
N ALA A 110 -15.58 33.64 12.35
CA ALA A 110 -14.64 32.70 12.95
C ALA A 110 -15.12 31.25 12.74
N THR A 111 -16.43 31.00 12.90
CA THR A 111 -17.02 29.67 12.65
C THR A 111 -16.78 29.21 11.21
N ARG A 112 -16.93 30.08 10.20
CA ARG A 112 -16.69 29.70 8.80
C ARG A 112 -15.26 29.25 8.54
N VAL A 113 -14.27 29.95 9.10
CA VAL A 113 -12.85 29.55 9.00
C VAL A 113 -12.61 28.23 9.72
N HIS A 114 -13.21 28.06 10.89
CA HIS A 114 -13.13 26.81 11.65
C HIS A 114 -13.75 25.63 10.89
N ASP A 115 -14.90 25.81 10.24
CA ASP A 115 -15.57 24.77 9.45
C ASP A 115 -14.69 24.33 8.27
N VAL A 116 -14.08 25.28 7.54
CA VAL A 116 -13.15 24.95 6.45
C VAL A 116 -11.94 24.18 6.99
N ASN A 117 -11.33 24.65 8.07
CA ASN A 117 -10.19 23.95 8.69
C ASN A 117 -10.56 22.56 9.21
N THR A 118 -11.80 22.37 9.68
CA THR A 118 -12.32 21.07 10.11
C THR A 118 -12.44 20.10 8.93
N VAL A 119 -12.95 20.56 7.78
CA VAL A 119 -13.01 19.75 6.56
C VAL A 119 -11.62 19.36 6.09
N ILE A 120 -10.67 20.30 6.08
CA ILE A 120 -9.28 20.00 5.71
C ILE A 120 -8.68 18.98 6.69
N GLY A 121 -8.85 19.19 8.00
CA GLY A 121 -8.35 18.28 9.04
C GLY A 121 -8.89 16.85 8.90
N ALA A 122 -10.18 16.70 8.57
CA ALA A 122 -10.82 15.40 8.36
C ALA A 122 -10.24 14.60 7.19
N LEU A 123 -9.57 15.26 6.23
CA LEU A 123 -8.88 14.59 5.11
C LEU A 123 -7.40 14.33 5.39
N VAL A 124 -6.74 15.24 6.12
CA VAL A 124 -5.29 15.19 6.38
C VAL A 124 -4.89 13.98 7.20
N ALA A 125 -5.55 13.75 8.34
CA ALA A 125 -5.13 12.71 9.28
C ALA A 125 -5.22 11.29 8.67
N PRO A 126 -6.33 10.90 8.00
CA PRO A 126 -6.40 9.59 7.34
C PRO A 126 -5.40 9.43 6.20
N ALA A 127 -5.18 10.48 5.40
CA ALA A 127 -4.20 10.45 4.30
C ALA A 127 -2.77 10.26 4.84
N ALA A 128 -2.38 11.02 5.86
CA ALA A 128 -1.08 10.89 6.50
C ALA A 128 -0.87 9.49 7.12
N ASN A 129 -1.91 8.94 7.77
CA ASN A 129 -1.85 7.59 8.34
C ASN A 129 -1.69 6.51 7.25
N ALA A 130 -2.39 6.65 6.12
CA ALA A 130 -2.21 5.76 4.97
C ALA A 130 -0.78 5.84 4.42
N THR A 131 -0.25 7.03 4.19
CA THR A 131 1.13 7.23 3.70
C THR A 131 2.15 6.59 4.63
N ARG A 132 2.04 6.81 5.94
CA ARG A 132 2.94 6.20 6.94
C ARG A 132 2.97 4.67 6.84
N VAL A 133 1.82 4.03 6.65
CA VAL A 133 1.74 2.56 6.50
C VAL A 133 2.34 2.11 5.17
N LEU A 134 2.11 2.85 4.09
CA LEU A 134 2.74 2.57 2.79
C LEU A 134 4.27 2.68 2.86
N ASP A 135 4.80 3.70 3.54
CA ASP A 135 6.24 3.88 3.76
C ASP A 135 6.83 2.73 4.61
N ALA A 136 6.12 2.30 5.66
CA ALA A 136 6.52 1.15 6.47
C ALA A 136 6.57 -0.15 5.65
N VAL A 137 5.55 -0.39 4.82
CA VAL A 137 5.49 -1.53 3.90
C VAL A 137 6.63 -1.49 2.89
N ALA A 138 6.94 -0.30 2.33
CA ALA A 138 8.08 -0.12 1.43
C ALA A 138 9.42 -0.38 2.13
N GLY A 139 9.51 -0.09 3.43
CA GLY A 139 10.65 -0.46 4.29
C GLY A 139 10.67 -1.92 4.74
N GLY A 140 9.67 -2.73 4.37
CA GLY A 140 9.56 -4.14 4.72
C GLY A 140 8.85 -4.44 6.04
N ASP A 141 8.34 -3.43 6.76
CA ASP A 141 7.51 -3.64 7.95
C ASP A 141 6.05 -3.88 7.57
N LEU A 142 5.69 -5.16 7.46
CA LEU A 142 4.33 -5.63 7.16
C LEU A 142 3.45 -5.77 8.41
N THR A 143 3.89 -5.28 9.58
CA THR A 143 3.09 -5.30 10.82
C THR A 143 2.21 -4.07 10.98
N GLN A 144 2.58 -2.96 10.34
CA GLN A 144 1.81 -1.72 10.38
C GLN A 144 0.45 -1.87 9.72
N ARG A 145 -0.56 -1.19 10.26
CA ARG A 145 -1.91 -1.10 9.71
C ARG A 145 -2.42 0.33 9.78
N VAL A 146 -3.29 0.69 8.83
CA VAL A 146 -4.05 1.93 8.87
C VAL A 146 -5.16 1.76 9.91
N ASP A 147 -5.20 2.67 10.89
CA ASP A 147 -6.32 2.72 11.82
C ASP A 147 -7.57 3.19 11.07
N LEU A 148 -8.63 2.39 11.18
CA LEU A 148 -9.93 2.71 10.59
C LEU A 148 -10.79 3.54 11.55
N HIS A 149 -10.22 4.04 12.63
CA HIS A 149 -10.85 4.95 13.58
C HIS A 149 -10.03 6.24 13.69
N ASP A 150 -10.74 7.33 13.90
CA ASP A 150 -10.19 8.63 14.26
C ASP A 150 -10.52 8.89 15.73
N GLY A 151 -9.82 8.16 16.62
CA GLY A 151 -9.97 8.20 18.08
C GLY A 151 -11.31 7.65 18.59
N THR A 152 -12.40 8.38 18.39
CA THR A 152 -13.74 8.07 18.94
C THR A 152 -14.73 7.57 17.89
N ARG A 153 -14.44 7.71 16.60
CA ARG A 153 -15.35 7.35 15.51
C ARG A 153 -14.65 6.55 14.44
N GLN A 154 -15.39 5.59 13.87
CA GLN A 154 -14.91 4.84 12.73
C GLN A 154 -14.95 5.71 11.47
N LEU A 155 -13.90 5.61 10.65
CA LEU A 155 -13.87 6.21 9.32
C LEU A 155 -15.06 5.70 8.49
N ARG A 156 -15.63 6.57 7.66
CA ARG A 156 -16.80 6.30 6.81
C ARG A 156 -16.50 6.64 5.35
N GLY A 157 -17.32 6.10 4.45
CA GLY A 157 -17.24 6.37 3.02
C GLY A 157 -15.86 6.06 2.44
N ASP A 158 -15.37 6.97 1.59
CA ASP A 158 -14.14 6.79 0.81
C ASP A 158 -12.88 6.67 1.66
N LEU A 159 -12.80 7.41 2.77
CA LEU A 159 -11.66 7.33 3.69
C LEU A 159 -11.53 5.95 4.32
N ARG A 160 -12.66 5.30 4.63
CA ARG A 160 -12.66 3.92 5.11
C ARG A 160 -12.26 2.95 4.01
N SER A 161 -12.76 3.16 2.80
CA SER A 161 -12.43 2.32 1.65
C SER A 161 -10.94 2.37 1.35
N LEU A 162 -10.32 3.55 1.41
CA LEU A 162 -8.88 3.73 1.28
C LEU A 162 -8.12 2.93 2.35
N GLY A 163 -8.44 3.14 3.64
CA GLY A 163 -7.76 2.42 4.72
C GLY A 163 -7.92 0.90 4.62
N ARG A 164 -9.11 0.41 4.25
CA ARG A 164 -9.35 -1.02 4.00
C ARG A 164 -8.55 -1.55 2.82
N ALA A 165 -8.42 -0.79 1.74
CA ALA A 165 -7.65 -1.20 0.57
C ALA A 165 -6.16 -1.33 0.92
N VAL A 166 -5.61 -0.34 1.65
CA VAL A 166 -4.23 -0.40 2.15
C VAL A 166 -4.04 -1.62 3.06
N ASN A 167 -4.89 -1.80 4.07
CA ASN A 167 -4.78 -2.95 4.99
C ASN A 167 -4.86 -4.29 4.26
N LYS A 168 -5.78 -4.44 3.29
CA LYS A 168 -5.88 -5.65 2.48
C LYS A 168 -4.59 -5.93 1.68
N MET A 169 -3.96 -4.89 1.15
CA MET A 169 -2.68 -5.02 0.44
C MET A 169 -1.55 -5.47 1.40
N VAL A 170 -1.48 -4.90 2.61
CA VAL A 170 -0.52 -5.34 3.64
C VAL A 170 -0.74 -6.81 4.02
N ASP A 171 -2.00 -7.23 4.19
CA ASP A 171 -2.32 -8.62 4.51
C ASP A 171 -1.89 -9.58 3.39
N GLN A 172 -2.12 -9.20 2.12
CA GLN A 172 -1.69 -9.99 0.96
C GLN A 172 -0.16 -10.11 0.88
N LEU A 173 0.57 -9.01 1.09
CA LEU A 173 2.03 -9.01 1.12
C LEU A 173 2.57 -9.86 2.28
N SER A 174 1.99 -9.72 3.48
CA SER A 174 2.43 -10.47 4.66
C SER A 174 2.24 -11.98 4.47
N LEU A 175 1.10 -12.38 3.91
CA LEU A 175 0.82 -13.79 3.60
C LEU A 175 1.80 -14.32 2.56
N PHE A 176 2.02 -13.57 1.48
CA PHE A 176 2.92 -13.98 0.41
C PHE A 176 4.37 -14.11 0.91
N THR A 177 4.90 -13.10 1.60
CA THR A 177 6.28 -13.11 2.12
C THR A 177 6.47 -14.25 3.11
N GLY A 178 5.54 -14.45 4.05
CA GLY A 178 5.61 -15.56 5.01
C GLY A 178 5.66 -16.92 4.32
N GLU A 179 4.88 -17.08 3.26
CA GLU A 179 4.81 -18.35 2.54
C GLU A 179 6.04 -18.63 1.67
N VAL A 180 6.58 -17.61 1.01
CA VAL A 180 7.84 -17.73 0.25
C VAL A 180 9.00 -18.04 1.21
N THR A 181 9.11 -17.35 2.34
CA THR A 181 10.14 -17.62 3.35
C THR A 181 10.03 -19.03 3.90
N ARG A 182 8.80 -19.49 4.18
CA ARG A 182 8.56 -20.86 4.67
C ARG A 182 8.99 -21.92 3.65
N VAL A 183 8.56 -21.79 2.39
CA VAL A 183 8.91 -22.75 1.33
C VAL A 183 10.41 -22.74 1.04
N ALA A 184 11.04 -21.56 0.99
CA ALA A 184 12.48 -21.45 0.82
C ALA A 184 13.24 -22.15 1.94
N ARG A 185 12.78 -22.03 3.19
CA ARG A 185 13.36 -22.73 4.34
C ARG A 185 13.16 -24.24 4.24
N GLU A 186 11.96 -24.72 3.97
CA GLU A 186 11.66 -26.16 3.90
C GLU A 186 12.41 -26.86 2.76
N VAL A 187 12.37 -26.29 1.55
CA VAL A 187 12.97 -26.90 0.35
C VAL A 187 14.47 -26.63 0.31
N GLY A 188 14.91 -25.42 0.64
CA GLY A 188 16.31 -25.00 0.49
C GLY A 188 17.21 -25.31 1.68
N THR A 189 16.70 -25.26 2.92
CA THR A 189 17.55 -25.44 4.12
C THR A 189 17.24 -26.72 4.89
N GLU A 190 15.97 -27.11 5.05
CA GLU A 190 15.60 -28.32 5.79
C GLU A 190 15.68 -29.61 4.94
N GLY A 191 15.81 -29.48 3.61
CA GLY A 191 15.80 -30.61 2.68
C GLY A 191 14.46 -31.37 2.67
N ARG A 192 13.39 -30.78 3.21
CA ARG A 192 12.05 -31.36 3.21
C ARG A 192 11.37 -31.07 1.88
N LEU A 193 11.71 -31.89 0.91
CA LEU A 193 11.22 -31.77 -0.46
C LEU A 193 9.70 -32.08 -0.53
N GLY A 194 8.95 -31.23 -1.23
CA GLY A 194 7.51 -31.34 -1.42
C GLY A 194 6.65 -30.31 -0.69
N GLY A 195 7.26 -29.40 0.08
CA GLY A 195 6.58 -28.24 0.64
C GLY A 195 5.99 -27.35 -0.47
N ARG A 196 4.71 -26.99 -0.36
CA ARG A 196 4.02 -26.10 -1.30
C ARG A 196 3.52 -24.85 -0.60
N ALA A 197 3.63 -23.72 -1.27
CA ALA A 197 3.01 -22.47 -0.90
C ALA A 197 1.48 -22.54 -1.07
N LYS A 198 0.73 -22.10 -0.07
CA LYS A 198 -0.72 -21.94 -0.09
C LYS A 198 -1.06 -20.65 -0.82
N ALA A 199 -1.70 -20.77 -1.99
CA ALA A 199 -2.20 -19.62 -2.75
C ALA A 199 -3.62 -19.17 -2.35
N GLN A 200 -4.19 -19.74 -1.28
CA GLN A 200 -5.57 -19.47 -0.88
C GLN A 200 -5.70 -18.01 -0.40
N GLY A 201 -6.54 -17.23 -1.08
CA GLY A 201 -6.73 -15.80 -0.81
C GLY A 201 -5.83 -14.86 -1.62
N LEU A 202 -4.86 -15.39 -2.37
CA LEU A 202 -4.09 -14.61 -3.34
C LEU A 202 -4.87 -14.50 -4.66
N SER A 203 -4.75 -13.36 -5.34
CA SER A 203 -5.45 -13.06 -6.60
C SER A 203 -4.53 -12.33 -7.57
N GLY A 204 -4.76 -12.49 -8.88
CA GLY A 204 -3.94 -11.88 -9.92
C GLY A 204 -2.49 -12.35 -9.84
N SER A 205 -1.55 -11.43 -10.08
CA SER A 205 -0.11 -11.72 -10.14
C SER A 205 0.44 -12.44 -8.91
N TRP A 206 -0.15 -12.22 -7.72
CA TRP A 206 0.25 -12.94 -6.50
C TRP A 206 0.00 -14.45 -6.59
N ARG A 207 -1.12 -14.84 -7.18
CA ARG A 207 -1.43 -16.26 -7.39
C ARG A 207 -0.48 -16.86 -8.42
N ASP A 208 -0.27 -16.15 -9.53
CA ASP A 208 0.56 -16.63 -10.63
C ASP A 208 2.01 -16.90 -10.17
N VAL A 209 2.59 -15.97 -9.40
CA VAL A 209 3.94 -16.16 -8.83
C VAL A 209 3.98 -17.33 -7.85
N THR A 210 2.95 -17.47 -7.00
CA THR A 210 2.88 -18.57 -6.03
C THR A 210 2.78 -19.93 -6.72
N GLU A 211 2.00 -20.03 -7.79
CA GLU A 211 1.87 -21.23 -8.61
C GLU A 211 3.16 -21.55 -9.38
N ALA A 212 3.85 -20.52 -9.88
CA ALA A 212 5.16 -20.67 -10.52
C ALA A 212 6.21 -21.24 -9.54
N VAL A 213 6.31 -20.68 -8.32
CA VAL A 213 7.20 -21.19 -7.26
C VAL A 213 6.87 -22.63 -6.90
N ASN A 214 5.58 -22.96 -6.75
CA ASN A 214 5.12 -24.33 -6.48
C ASN A 214 5.50 -25.31 -7.60
N THR A 215 5.37 -24.88 -8.86
CA THR A 215 5.73 -25.70 -10.02
C THR A 215 7.23 -25.95 -10.07
N MET A 216 8.03 -24.91 -9.86
CA MET A 216 9.49 -25.01 -9.78
C MET A 216 9.92 -25.96 -8.64
N ALA A 217 9.41 -25.74 -7.42
CA ALA A 217 9.75 -26.56 -6.26
C ALA A 217 9.34 -28.04 -6.46
N SER A 218 8.17 -28.29 -7.06
CA SER A 218 7.69 -29.64 -7.35
C SER A 218 8.56 -30.36 -8.39
N ARG A 219 8.99 -29.66 -9.45
CA ARG A 219 9.87 -30.23 -10.49
C ARG A 219 11.24 -30.58 -9.91
N LEU A 220 11.86 -29.65 -9.19
CA LEU A 220 13.16 -29.88 -8.54
C LEU A 220 13.09 -31.01 -7.51
N THR A 221 12.02 -31.03 -6.69
CA THR A 221 11.77 -32.12 -5.73
C THR A 221 11.71 -33.48 -6.41
N ALA A 222 10.95 -33.60 -7.50
CA ALA A 222 10.79 -34.85 -8.21
C ALA A 222 12.13 -35.32 -8.80
N GLN A 223 12.90 -34.38 -9.39
CA GLN A 223 14.20 -34.68 -9.98
C GLN A 223 15.22 -35.17 -8.94
N VAL A 224 15.35 -34.45 -7.83
CA VAL A 224 16.27 -34.84 -6.74
C VAL A 224 15.85 -36.17 -6.11
N ARG A 225 14.54 -36.42 -5.94
CA ARG A 225 14.04 -37.67 -5.38
C ARG A 225 14.28 -38.87 -6.30
N ASP A 226 14.14 -38.72 -7.62
CA ASP A 226 14.44 -39.80 -8.57
C ASP A 226 15.94 -40.17 -8.53
N ILE A 227 16.82 -39.16 -8.52
CA ILE A 227 18.26 -39.36 -8.37
C ILE A 227 18.57 -40.09 -7.05
N ALA A 228 17.97 -39.67 -5.94
CA ALA A 228 18.16 -40.30 -4.64
C ALA A 228 17.71 -41.77 -4.61
N LEU A 229 16.62 -42.12 -5.31
CA LEU A 229 16.16 -43.51 -5.42
C LEU A 229 17.17 -44.37 -6.17
N VAL A 230 17.73 -43.86 -7.26
CA VAL A 230 18.71 -44.59 -8.08
C VAL A 230 20.03 -44.75 -7.32
N THR A 231 20.54 -43.69 -6.68
CA THR A 231 21.78 -43.81 -5.89
C THR A 231 21.62 -44.74 -4.68
N THR A 232 20.42 -44.77 -4.07
CA THR A 232 20.11 -45.75 -3.01
C THR A 232 20.05 -47.18 -3.55
N ALA A 233 19.48 -47.40 -4.73
CA ALA A 233 19.44 -48.71 -5.38
C ALA A 233 20.87 -49.22 -5.68
N VAL A 234 21.70 -48.37 -6.26
CA VAL A 234 23.12 -48.63 -6.53
C VAL A 234 23.86 -49.00 -5.24
N ALA A 235 23.65 -48.25 -4.15
CA ALA A 235 24.27 -48.55 -2.85
C ALA A 235 23.83 -49.90 -2.25
N ARG A 236 22.67 -50.41 -2.67
CA ARG A 236 22.16 -51.74 -2.29
C ARG A 236 22.56 -52.85 -3.30
N GLY A 237 23.35 -52.52 -4.32
CA GLY A 237 23.79 -53.44 -5.36
C GLY A 237 22.80 -53.65 -6.50
N ASP A 238 21.70 -52.90 -6.56
CA ASP A 238 20.78 -52.92 -7.70
C ASP A 238 21.23 -51.92 -8.76
N LEU A 239 21.92 -52.43 -9.79
CA LEU A 239 22.47 -51.67 -10.91
C LEU A 239 21.53 -51.64 -12.12
N THR A 240 20.29 -52.14 -11.97
CA THR A 240 19.30 -52.15 -13.06
C THR A 240 18.51 -50.84 -13.16
N ARG A 241 18.67 -49.95 -12.16
CA ARG A 241 17.91 -48.71 -12.00
C ARG A 241 18.65 -47.53 -12.61
N THR A 242 17.95 -46.72 -13.40
CA THR A 242 18.47 -45.46 -13.95
C THR A 242 17.54 -44.30 -13.62
N VAL A 243 18.07 -43.08 -13.63
CA VAL A 243 17.29 -41.85 -13.46
C VAL A 243 16.49 -41.64 -14.74
N THR A 244 15.18 -41.54 -14.62
CA THR A 244 14.26 -41.54 -15.78
C THR A 244 13.60 -40.19 -15.99
N ILE A 245 13.39 -39.43 -14.92
CA ILE A 245 12.67 -38.16 -14.97
C ILE A 245 13.31 -37.14 -15.92
N GLU A 246 12.47 -36.33 -16.57
CA GLU A 246 12.94 -35.26 -17.45
C GLU A 246 13.66 -34.17 -16.66
N ALA A 247 14.82 -33.77 -17.17
CA ALA A 247 15.69 -32.76 -16.60
C ALA A 247 16.33 -31.93 -17.71
N THR A 248 16.66 -30.68 -17.41
CA THR A 248 17.35 -29.74 -18.31
C THR A 248 18.46 -29.01 -17.55
N GLY A 249 19.43 -28.44 -18.26
CA GLY A 249 20.54 -27.70 -17.67
C GLY A 249 21.40 -28.56 -16.73
N GLU A 250 21.82 -27.98 -15.60
CA GLU A 250 22.69 -28.65 -14.60
C GLU A 250 22.08 -29.95 -14.05
N LEU A 251 20.75 -30.02 -13.95
CA LEU A 251 20.05 -31.22 -13.50
C LEU A 251 20.07 -32.34 -14.54
N LEU A 252 20.13 -32.01 -15.84
CA LEU A 252 20.34 -33.00 -16.89
C LEU A 252 21.76 -33.55 -16.85
N GLU A 253 22.75 -32.69 -16.66
CA GLU A 253 24.15 -33.11 -16.51
C GLU A 253 24.30 -34.07 -15.33
N LEU A 254 23.73 -33.72 -14.16
CA LEU A 254 23.73 -34.59 -12.99
C LEU A 254 23.05 -35.94 -13.26
N LYS A 255 21.89 -35.94 -13.92
CA LYS A 255 21.19 -37.16 -14.36
C LYS A 255 22.10 -38.05 -15.21
N LEU A 256 22.76 -37.46 -16.22
CA LEU A 256 23.64 -38.19 -17.13
C LEU A 256 24.85 -38.75 -16.38
N THR A 257 25.49 -37.96 -15.52
CA THR A 257 26.62 -38.42 -14.69
C THR A 257 26.23 -39.62 -13.82
N VAL A 258 25.08 -39.55 -13.14
CA VAL A 258 24.59 -40.65 -12.31
C VAL A 258 24.31 -41.89 -13.15
N ASN A 259 23.64 -41.76 -14.30
CA ASN A 259 23.35 -42.90 -15.18
C ASN A 259 24.62 -43.53 -15.75
N THR A 260 25.60 -42.73 -16.20
CA THR A 260 26.90 -43.25 -16.66
C THR A 260 27.64 -44.00 -15.55
N MET A 261 27.57 -43.51 -14.31
CA MET A 261 28.13 -44.23 -13.16
C MET A 261 27.42 -45.59 -12.95
N VAL A 262 26.09 -45.66 -13.06
CA VAL A 262 25.36 -46.94 -12.98
C VAL A 262 25.80 -47.89 -14.10
N ASP A 263 25.87 -47.41 -15.33
CA ASP A 263 26.28 -48.22 -16.50
C ASP A 263 27.70 -48.78 -16.31
N GLN A 264 28.64 -47.97 -15.84
CA GLN A 264 30.02 -48.38 -15.57
C GLN A 264 30.10 -49.43 -14.46
N LEU A 265 29.33 -49.24 -13.38
CA LEU A 265 29.25 -50.21 -12.28
C LEU A 265 28.66 -51.54 -12.76
N SER A 266 27.58 -51.50 -13.54
CA SER A 266 26.93 -52.71 -14.07
C SER A 266 27.89 -53.50 -14.96
N ALA A 267 28.54 -52.81 -15.90
CA ALA A 267 29.51 -53.45 -16.80
C ALA A 267 30.69 -54.06 -16.03
N PHE A 268 31.17 -53.39 -14.98
CA PHE A 268 32.23 -53.94 -14.13
C PHE A 268 31.76 -55.16 -13.33
N ALA A 269 30.57 -55.13 -12.75
CA ALA A 269 30.01 -56.25 -11.99
C ALA A 269 29.81 -57.50 -12.88
N ASP A 270 29.31 -57.31 -14.10
CA ASP A 270 29.16 -58.38 -15.08
C ASP A 270 30.51 -59.00 -15.43
N GLU A 271 31.52 -58.16 -15.64
CA GLU A 271 32.84 -58.61 -16.07
C GLU A 271 33.59 -59.36 -14.95
N VAL A 272 33.51 -58.88 -13.72
CA VAL A 272 34.07 -59.58 -12.56
C VAL A 272 33.36 -60.93 -12.37
N THR A 273 32.03 -60.98 -12.52
CA THR A 273 31.28 -62.23 -12.39
C THR A 273 31.65 -63.23 -13.50
N ARG A 274 31.86 -62.76 -14.72
CA ARG A 274 32.30 -63.58 -15.85
C ARG A 274 33.70 -64.15 -15.61
N VAL A 275 34.69 -63.30 -15.31
CA VAL A 275 36.08 -63.73 -15.08
C VAL A 275 36.17 -64.65 -13.86
N ALA A 276 35.44 -64.38 -12.78
CA ALA A 276 35.40 -65.26 -11.61
C ALA A 276 34.86 -66.65 -11.94
N ARG A 277 33.88 -66.76 -12.85
CA ARG A 277 33.34 -68.06 -13.32
C ARG A 277 34.36 -68.80 -14.19
N GLU A 278 34.95 -68.13 -15.17
CA GLU A 278 35.94 -68.71 -16.09
C GLU A 278 37.17 -69.24 -15.34
N VAL A 279 37.74 -68.42 -14.47
CA VAL A 279 38.95 -68.75 -13.70
C VAL A 279 38.64 -69.73 -12.57
N GLY A 280 37.55 -69.50 -11.81
CA GLY A 280 37.27 -70.23 -10.58
C GLY A 280 36.54 -71.56 -10.78
N THR A 281 35.52 -71.59 -11.65
CA THR A 281 34.68 -72.78 -11.85
C THR A 281 34.99 -73.56 -13.11
N GLU A 282 35.42 -72.88 -14.18
CA GLU A 282 35.70 -73.53 -15.47
C GLU A 282 37.20 -73.86 -15.65
N GLY A 283 38.06 -73.36 -14.76
CA GLY A 283 39.51 -73.60 -14.77
C GLY A 283 40.22 -73.00 -15.99
N GLN A 284 39.58 -72.08 -16.70
CA GLN A 284 40.13 -71.39 -17.86
C GLN A 284 40.93 -70.17 -17.39
N LEU A 285 42.25 -70.33 -17.32
CA LEU A 285 43.18 -69.24 -17.00
C LEU A 285 43.43 -68.37 -18.25
N GLY A 286 43.61 -67.06 -18.04
CA GLY A 286 43.91 -66.08 -19.09
C GLY A 286 42.71 -65.23 -19.55
N GLY A 287 41.52 -65.41 -18.97
CA GLY A 287 40.36 -64.55 -19.21
C GLY A 287 40.61 -63.12 -18.73
N ARG A 288 40.52 -62.13 -19.62
CA ARG A 288 40.73 -60.71 -19.27
C ARG A 288 39.41 -59.97 -19.11
N ALA A 289 39.26 -59.28 -17.99
CA ALA A 289 38.27 -58.26 -17.76
C ALA A 289 38.53 -57.03 -18.65
N GLN A 290 37.54 -56.61 -19.43
CA GLN A 290 37.60 -55.40 -20.24
C GLN A 290 36.34 -54.54 -20.09
N VAL A 291 36.42 -53.56 -19.19
CA VAL A 291 35.36 -52.57 -19.01
C VAL A 291 35.68 -51.32 -19.85
N ARG A 292 34.76 -50.89 -20.71
CA ARG A 292 34.96 -49.72 -21.58
C ARG A 292 34.72 -48.41 -20.82
N GLY A 293 35.57 -47.41 -21.08
CA GLY A 293 35.37 -46.05 -20.55
C GLY A 293 35.71 -45.86 -19.07
N VAL A 294 36.37 -46.84 -18.43
CA VAL A 294 36.83 -46.74 -17.04
C VAL A 294 38.14 -45.97 -16.91
N SER A 295 38.26 -45.18 -15.84
CA SER A 295 39.46 -44.42 -15.49
C SER A 295 39.63 -44.37 -13.96
N GLY A 296 40.83 -44.00 -13.49
CA GLY A 296 41.16 -43.97 -12.06
C GLY A 296 40.99 -45.34 -11.40
N VAL A 297 40.39 -45.36 -10.20
CA VAL A 297 40.19 -46.57 -9.39
C VAL A 297 39.51 -47.70 -10.17
N TRP A 298 38.58 -47.39 -11.08
CA TRP A 298 37.89 -48.39 -11.89
C TRP A 298 38.82 -49.15 -12.84
N LYS A 299 39.78 -48.42 -13.42
CA LYS A 299 40.79 -49.03 -14.28
C LYS A 299 41.72 -49.91 -13.44
N ASP A 300 42.18 -49.41 -12.30
CA ASP A 300 43.06 -50.15 -11.40
C ASP A 300 42.41 -51.46 -10.90
N LEU A 301 41.12 -51.43 -10.58
CA LEU A 301 40.37 -52.63 -10.20
C LEU A 301 40.24 -53.63 -11.36
N THR A 302 40.02 -53.15 -12.59
CA THR A 302 39.96 -54.00 -13.78
C THR A 302 41.32 -54.67 -14.04
N ASP A 303 42.41 -53.92 -13.91
CA ASP A 303 43.77 -54.42 -14.08
C ASP A 303 44.15 -55.43 -12.99
N ASN A 304 43.70 -55.22 -11.74
CA ASN A 304 43.89 -56.19 -10.65
C ASN A 304 43.14 -57.51 -10.90
N VAL A 305 41.89 -57.45 -11.37
CA VAL A 305 41.12 -58.65 -11.75
C VAL A 305 41.83 -59.40 -12.88
N ASN A 306 42.39 -58.68 -13.86
CA ASN A 306 43.20 -59.26 -14.93
C ASN A 306 44.46 -59.97 -14.42
N PHE A 307 45.14 -59.39 -13.42
CA PHE A 307 46.32 -60.00 -12.81
C PHE A 307 45.99 -61.27 -12.01
N MET A 308 44.81 -61.33 -11.39
CA MET A 308 44.35 -62.52 -10.66
C MET A 308 43.92 -63.65 -11.60
N ALA A 309 43.48 -63.32 -12.82
CA ALA A 309 43.01 -64.27 -13.82
C ALA A 309 44.12 -64.84 -14.73
N SER A 310 45.31 -64.22 -14.72
CA SER A 310 46.46 -64.57 -15.55
C SER A 310 47.32 -65.71 -15.03
#